data_AF-A0A6P3V678-F1
#
_entry.id   AF-A0A6P3V678-F1
#
_cell.length_a   1.000
_cell.length_b   1.000
_cell.length_c   1.000
_cell.angle_alpha   90.00
_cell.angle_beta   90.00
_cell.angle_gamma   90.00
#
_symmetry.space_group_name_H-M   'P 1'
#
loop_
_entity.id
_entity.type
_entity.pdbx_description
1 polymer ?
#
loop_
_entity_poly.entity_id
_entity_poly.type
_entity_poly.pdbx_seq_one_letter_code
_entity_poly.pdbx_strand_id
1 'polypeptide(L)'
;MDSHIAEMEEIHQPQQVGPNMMASVGGIPNHSNNVSRRNRVRSSLHSLMIGKRPISEAAQLEMKSLSNKTPVSILQELLSRRGTTPKYELIQVEGAIHEPIFRYRVTVADVVDPIVSAMGTGKSKKEAKHAAARAVLDKLCRLNSESPDSPLPNNLSDSENLQELSGYGEEKIITNPIGALQEMCMSRHWPPPKYTIENEEGLPHERQFTIVCSVLKYREVGQGKSKKVAKRHAAHKMWQALHYMNTENSNIDEDENTCLNDGDVNLVQFLQEIASEQQFEVTYVDIEEKSISGKCQCLVQLSTLPVAVCYGCGVTSKDAQASAAQNALEYLKIMTKK
;
A
#
# COMPACT_ATOMS: atom_id res chain seq x y z
N MET A 1 -26.25 36.61 -55.78
CA MET A 1 -26.71 36.96 -54.44
C MET A 1 -25.64 36.46 -53.48
N ASP A 2 -24.88 37.43 -52.96
CA ASP A 2 -23.99 37.42 -51.78
C ASP A 2 -22.97 36.27 -51.65
N SER A 3 -21.66 36.53 -51.54
CA SER A 3 -21.07 37.26 -50.41
C SER A 3 -19.70 37.88 -50.72
N HIS A 4 -19.54 39.15 -50.34
CA HIS A 4 -18.33 39.97 -50.35
C HIS A 4 -17.74 40.13 -48.93
N ILE A 5 -16.40 40.04 -48.83
CA ILE A 5 -15.46 40.99 -48.15
C ILE A 5 -15.25 40.99 -46.61
N ALA A 6 -13.95 41.19 -46.28
CA ALA A 6 -13.26 41.68 -45.07
C ALA A 6 -13.00 40.66 -43.94
N GLU A 7 -11.77 40.32 -43.52
CA GLU A 7 -10.51 41.05 -43.23
C GLU A 7 -10.49 41.76 -41.86
N MET A 8 -9.36 41.59 -41.15
CA MET A 8 -8.93 42.16 -39.85
C MET A 8 -9.52 41.47 -38.60
N GLU A 9 -8.73 41.09 -37.58
CA GLU A 9 -7.84 41.97 -36.83
C GLU A 9 -6.61 41.26 -36.24
N GLU A 10 -5.50 41.98 -36.32
CA GLU A 10 -4.16 41.74 -35.84
C GLU A 10 -4.02 42.41 -34.46
N ILE A 11 -3.46 41.73 -33.45
CA ILE A 11 -2.86 42.41 -32.30
C ILE A 11 -1.47 41.82 -32.05
N HIS A 12 -0.49 42.67 -32.33
CA HIS A 12 0.95 42.56 -32.08
C HIS A 12 1.29 42.56 -30.57
N GLN A 13 2.19 41.63 -30.17
CA GLN A 13 3.51 41.79 -29.48
C GLN A 13 3.67 42.72 -28.24
N PRO A 14 4.66 42.48 -27.33
CA PRO A 14 6.06 42.20 -27.70
C PRO A 14 6.87 41.16 -26.89
N GLN A 15 7.91 40.71 -27.56
CA GLN A 15 9.15 40.11 -27.04
C GLN A 15 9.81 40.95 -25.94
N GLN A 16 10.53 40.30 -25.03
CA GLN A 16 11.86 40.76 -24.64
C GLN A 16 12.80 39.55 -24.44
N VAL A 17 13.83 39.51 -25.28
CA VAL A 17 14.97 38.59 -25.20
C VAL A 17 16.22 39.43 -25.03
N GLY A 18 17.05 39.07 -24.05
CA GLY A 18 18.47 39.46 -23.94
C GLY A 18 18.81 40.36 -22.72
N PRO A 19 20.08 40.42 -22.28
CA PRO A 19 21.28 39.87 -22.93
C PRO A 19 22.15 38.93 -22.08
N ASN A 20 22.94 38.14 -22.80
CA ASN A 20 24.14 37.44 -22.35
C ASN A 20 25.22 38.45 -21.92
N MET A 21 25.88 38.24 -20.78
CA MET A 21 27.20 38.84 -20.50
C MET A 21 28.14 37.77 -19.92
N MET A 22 29.24 37.53 -20.63
CA MET A 22 30.45 36.88 -20.12
C MET A 22 31.17 37.82 -19.16
N ALA A 23 31.65 37.31 -18.03
CA ALA A 23 33.07 37.30 -17.60
C ALA A 23 33.26 37.35 -16.07
N SER A 24 34.12 36.42 -15.62
CA SER A 24 35.09 36.52 -14.51
C SER A 24 34.67 36.57 -13.03
N VAL A 25 35.17 35.55 -12.31
CA VAL A 25 35.90 35.56 -11.03
C VAL A 25 35.19 36.13 -9.79
N GLY A 26 34.97 35.29 -8.78
CA GLY A 26 34.80 35.73 -7.39
C GLY A 26 34.05 34.73 -6.51
N GLY A 27 34.61 34.44 -5.33
CA GLY A 27 34.19 33.37 -4.42
C GLY A 27 32.76 33.41 -3.91
N ILE A 28 32.22 32.24 -3.58
CA ILE A 28 30.92 32.06 -2.93
C ILE A 28 31.04 32.36 -1.44
N PRO A 29 30.29 33.32 -0.88
CA PRO A 29 30.23 33.56 0.56
C PRO A 29 29.23 32.63 1.24
N ASN A 30 29.61 32.26 2.45
CA ASN A 30 28.91 31.41 3.41
C ASN A 30 27.73 32.18 4.04
N HIS A 31 26.48 31.79 3.77
CA HIS A 31 25.31 32.39 4.43
C HIS A 31 25.03 31.71 5.78
N SER A 32 25.55 32.32 6.85
CA SER A 32 25.08 32.14 8.22
C SER A 32 23.72 32.82 8.39
N ASN A 33 22.67 32.05 8.67
CA ASN A 33 21.41 32.60 9.18
C ASN A 33 21.39 32.48 10.70
N ASN A 34 21.61 33.64 11.32
CA ASN A 34 21.60 33.86 12.75
C ASN A 34 20.16 34.22 13.16
N VAL A 35 19.44 33.30 13.80
CA VAL A 35 18.18 33.60 14.51
C VAL A 35 18.32 33.13 15.95
N SER A 36 19.02 33.92 16.74
CA SER A 36 18.89 33.89 18.19
C SER A 36 17.69 34.74 18.59
N ARG A 37 16.62 34.11 19.08
CA ARG A 37 15.76 34.71 20.13
C ARG A 37 14.92 33.66 20.85
N ARG A 38 15.30 33.47 22.10
CA ARG A 38 14.47 33.17 23.29
C ARG A 38 13.64 31.89 23.24
N ASN A 39 14.18 30.85 23.87
CA ASN A 39 13.38 30.03 24.78
C ASN A 39 14.17 29.82 26.07
N ARG A 40 13.90 30.68 27.05
CA ARG A 40 14.34 30.48 28.44
C ARG A 40 13.43 29.40 29.03
N VAL A 41 13.77 28.14 28.78
CA VAL A 41 13.05 27.02 29.39
C VAL A 41 13.52 26.92 30.83
N ARG A 42 12.56 26.98 31.77
CA ARG A 42 12.72 26.61 33.18
C ARG A 42 13.56 25.33 33.27
N SER A 43 14.80 25.42 33.72
CA SER A 43 15.55 24.25 34.13
C SER A 43 14.89 23.70 35.38
N SER A 44 14.25 22.53 35.27
CA SER A 44 13.82 21.81 36.46
C SER A 44 15.06 21.42 37.28
N LEU A 45 14.90 21.28 38.60
CA LEU A 45 15.97 20.85 39.53
C LEU A 45 16.67 19.55 39.08
N HIS A 46 16.01 18.73 38.26
CA HIS A 46 16.58 17.54 37.63
C HIS A 46 17.74 17.88 36.66
N SER A 47 17.68 19.03 35.99
CA SER A 47 18.68 19.48 35.01
C SER A 47 20.03 19.85 35.63
N LEU A 48 20.09 20.24 36.90
CA LEU A 48 21.36 20.51 37.60
C LEU A 48 22.02 19.23 38.15
N MET A 49 21.26 18.15 38.32
CA MET A 49 21.74 16.89 38.89
C MET A 49 22.38 15.93 37.86
N ILE A 50 22.36 16.29 36.57
CA ILE A 50 22.84 15.44 35.46
C ILE A 50 24.25 15.83 34.98
N GLY A 51 24.76 17.01 35.33
CA GLY A 51 26.06 17.53 34.88
C GLY A 51 27.31 16.77 35.37
N LYS A 52 27.13 15.67 36.11
CA LYS A 52 28.21 14.78 36.59
C LYS A 52 27.92 13.29 36.34
N ARG A 53 26.97 12.94 35.47
CA ARG A 53 26.64 11.54 35.16
C ARG A 53 27.22 11.10 33.81
N PRO A 54 27.69 9.85 33.68
CA PRO A 54 28.25 9.33 32.43
C PRO A 54 27.21 9.28 31.30
N ILE A 55 27.68 9.42 30.06
CA ILE A 55 26.90 9.52 28.80
C ILE A 55 25.86 8.39 28.66
N SER A 56 26.21 7.20 29.13
CA SER A 56 25.43 5.97 28.99
C SER A 56 24.10 6.02 29.73
N GLU A 57 24.06 6.62 30.92
CA GLU A 57 22.83 6.69 31.73
C GLU A 57 21.81 7.64 31.09
N ALA A 58 22.28 8.75 30.51
CA ALA A 58 21.43 9.72 29.81
C ALA A 58 20.93 9.19 28.45
N ALA A 59 21.78 8.47 27.70
CA ALA A 59 21.41 7.88 26.42
C ALA A 59 20.40 6.72 26.60
N GLN A 60 20.57 5.87 27.61
CA GLN A 60 19.62 4.80 27.93
C GLN A 60 18.28 5.35 28.43
N LEU A 61 18.28 6.38 29.28
CA LEU A 61 17.05 7.04 29.74
C LEU A 61 16.32 7.80 28.62
N GLU A 62 17.05 8.41 27.67
CA GLU A 62 16.42 9.04 26.50
C GLU A 62 15.90 8.02 25.47
N MET A 63 16.62 6.91 25.25
CA MET A 63 16.11 5.80 24.40
C MET A 63 14.85 5.17 24.98
N LYS A 64 14.72 5.12 26.32
CA LYS A 64 13.55 4.56 27.02
C LYS A 64 12.40 5.56 27.20
N SER A 65 12.63 6.87 27.06
CA SER A 65 11.62 7.91 27.34
C SER A 65 11.08 8.67 26.13
N LEU A 66 11.53 8.40 24.90
CA LEU A 66 11.13 9.18 23.72
C LEU A 66 10.80 8.30 22.51
N SER A 67 9.70 7.56 22.60
CA SER A 67 9.19 6.59 21.60
C SER A 67 8.89 7.15 20.20
N ASN A 68 8.87 8.47 20.01
CA ASN A 68 8.51 9.13 18.73
C ASN A 68 9.66 9.87 18.03
N LYS A 69 10.91 9.82 18.53
CA LYS A 69 12.03 10.57 17.94
C LYS A 69 12.91 9.69 17.05
N THR A 70 13.42 10.25 15.95
CA THR A 70 14.35 9.55 15.05
C THR A 70 15.75 9.50 15.66
N PRO A 71 16.54 8.43 15.45
CA PRO A 71 17.98 8.38 15.76
C PRO A 71 18.79 9.61 15.37
N VAL A 72 18.45 10.27 14.26
CA VAL A 72 19.06 11.55 13.88
C VAL A 72 18.75 12.64 14.92
N SER A 73 17.49 12.76 15.35
CA SER A 73 17.07 13.73 16.37
C SER A 73 17.69 13.43 17.73
N ILE A 74 17.79 12.16 18.11
CA ILE A 74 18.40 11.74 19.38
C ILE A 74 19.89 12.09 19.37
N LEU A 75 20.61 11.72 18.31
CA LEU A 75 22.04 12.04 18.18
C LEU A 75 22.29 13.55 18.17
N GLN A 76 21.46 14.31 17.47
CA GLN A 76 21.54 15.77 17.45
C GLN A 76 21.32 16.38 18.85
N GLU A 77 20.30 15.91 19.58
CA GLU A 77 19.98 16.42 20.92
C GLU A 77 21.12 16.13 21.91
N LEU A 78 21.63 14.89 21.93
CA LEU A 78 22.74 14.48 22.80
C LEU A 78 24.01 15.32 22.57
N LEU A 79 24.35 15.56 21.30
CA LEU A 79 25.57 16.30 20.95
C LEU A 79 25.40 17.81 21.14
N SER A 80 24.21 18.35 20.85
CA SER A 80 23.93 19.77 21.06
C SER A 80 24.09 20.20 22.52
N ARG A 81 23.77 19.33 23.48
CA ARG A 81 23.99 19.56 24.92
C ARG A 81 25.47 19.58 25.31
N ARG A 82 26.34 18.96 24.50
CA ARG A 82 27.80 18.91 24.67
C ARG A 82 28.53 20.00 23.89
N GLY A 83 27.80 20.86 23.19
CA GLY A 83 28.38 21.92 22.38
C GLY A 83 28.99 21.44 21.05
N THR A 84 28.67 20.21 20.62
CA THR A 84 29.18 19.63 19.38
C THR A 84 28.04 19.27 18.44
N THR A 85 28.30 19.27 17.12
CA THR A 85 27.27 18.98 16.11
C THR A 85 27.72 17.84 15.20
N PRO A 86 26.89 16.80 14.98
CA PRO A 86 27.22 15.70 14.09
C PRO A 86 27.31 16.19 12.64
N LYS A 87 28.37 15.81 11.93
CA LYS A 87 28.54 16.11 10.50
C LYS A 87 28.12 14.92 9.66
N TYR A 88 27.15 15.13 8.79
CA TYR A 88 26.65 14.13 7.84
C TYR A 88 27.22 14.38 6.45
N GLU A 89 27.88 13.38 5.88
CA GLU A 89 28.48 13.46 4.55
C GLU A 89 27.93 12.33 3.67
N LEU A 90 27.46 12.67 2.47
CA LEU A 90 27.10 11.68 1.47
C LEU A 90 28.38 11.18 0.81
N ILE A 91 28.75 9.94 1.10
CA ILE A 91 29.98 9.35 0.57
C ILE A 91 29.74 8.80 -0.83
N GLN A 92 28.58 8.18 -1.05
CA GLN A 92 28.35 7.45 -2.29
C GLN A 92 26.87 7.27 -2.61
N VAL A 93 26.58 7.23 -3.91
CA VAL A 93 25.31 6.77 -4.47
C VAL A 93 25.65 5.65 -5.45
N GLU A 94 25.17 4.45 -5.18
CA GLU A 94 25.37 3.25 -5.99
C GLU A 94 24.01 2.66 -6.40
N GLY A 95 24.01 1.61 -7.23
CA GLY A 95 22.81 0.88 -7.61
C GLY A 95 22.12 1.43 -8.86
N ALA A 96 21.09 0.71 -9.30
CA ALA A 96 20.30 1.10 -10.47
C ALA A 96 19.43 2.32 -10.16
N ILE A 97 18.99 3.06 -11.19
CA ILE A 97 18.10 4.22 -11.03
C ILE A 97 16.79 3.83 -10.31
N HIS A 98 16.32 2.59 -10.51
CA HIS A 98 15.13 2.05 -9.85
C HIS A 98 15.42 1.43 -8.47
N GLU A 99 16.68 1.18 -8.11
CA GLU A 99 17.13 0.63 -6.82
C GLU A 99 18.42 1.31 -6.33
N PRO A 100 18.37 2.62 -5.99
CA PRO A 100 19.55 3.34 -5.55
C PRO A 100 19.91 2.99 -4.10
N ILE A 101 21.21 2.88 -3.84
CA ILE A 101 21.82 2.69 -2.52
C ILE A 101 22.58 3.97 -2.19
N PHE A 102 22.19 4.62 -1.10
CA PHE A 102 22.87 5.81 -0.59
C PHE A 102 23.73 5.42 0.59
N ARG A 103 24.98 5.91 0.64
CA ARG A 103 25.89 5.67 1.76
C ARG A 103 26.28 6.99 2.41
N TYR A 104 25.93 7.13 3.68
CA TYR A 104 26.27 8.29 4.50
C TYR A 104 27.31 7.95 5.55
N ARG A 105 28.19 8.90 5.83
CA ARG A 105 29.08 8.90 7.00
C ARG A 105 28.63 9.98 7.96
N VAL A 106 28.63 9.65 9.25
CA VAL A 106 28.43 10.60 10.34
C VAL A 106 29.72 10.68 11.12
N THR A 107 30.19 11.90 11.33
CA THR A 107 31.37 12.18 12.15
C THR A 107 30.97 13.05 13.32
N VAL A 108 31.33 12.61 14.52
CA VAL A 108 31.13 13.32 15.77
C VAL A 108 32.50 13.65 16.33
N ALA A 109 32.76 14.93 16.55
CA ALA A 109 33.93 15.39 17.27
C ALA A 109 33.47 15.80 18.67
N ASP A 110 33.94 15.13 19.72
CA ASP A 110 33.80 15.57 21.11
C ASP A 110 35.16 16.05 21.63
N VAL A 111 35.15 16.89 22.67
CA VAL A 111 36.33 17.49 23.29
C VAL A 111 37.00 16.51 24.26
N VAL A 112 36.29 15.46 24.67
CA VAL A 112 36.73 14.49 25.70
C VAL A 112 36.92 13.07 25.14
N ASP A 113 36.27 12.73 24.02
CA ASP A 113 36.29 11.38 23.43
C ASP A 113 36.91 11.40 22.01
N PRO A 114 37.49 10.28 21.52
CA PRO A 114 38.04 10.19 20.17
C PRO A 114 36.96 10.48 19.11
N ILE A 115 37.37 11.00 17.95
CA ILE A 115 36.46 11.27 16.82
C ILE A 115 35.74 9.98 16.44
N VAL A 116 34.46 9.87 16.81
CA VAL A 116 33.63 8.72 16.48
C VAL A 116 33.01 8.97 15.11
N SER A 117 33.32 8.07 14.17
CA SER A 117 32.62 8.04 12.89
C SER A 117 31.99 6.69 12.62
N ALA A 118 30.81 6.72 12.01
CA ALA A 118 30.14 5.52 11.52
C ALA A 118 29.49 5.79 10.17
N MET A 119 29.26 4.71 9.44
CA MET A 119 28.62 4.75 8.13
C MET A 119 27.28 4.02 8.19
N GLY A 120 26.36 4.43 7.33
CA GLY A 120 25.08 3.78 7.15
C GLY A 120 24.64 3.84 5.71
N THR A 121 23.93 2.81 5.29
CA THR A 121 23.37 2.66 3.95
C THR A 121 21.84 2.69 4.00
N GLY A 122 21.20 2.98 2.87
CA GLY A 122 19.75 2.93 2.76
C GLY A 122 19.27 3.20 1.34
N LYS A 123 18.00 2.87 1.06
CA LYS A 123 17.36 3.06 -0.26
C LYS A 123 17.01 4.52 -0.54
N SER A 124 17.16 5.38 0.47
CA SER A 124 16.99 6.83 0.36
C SER A 124 18.04 7.58 1.18
N LYS A 125 18.32 8.84 0.81
CA LYS A 125 19.21 9.72 1.59
C LYS A 125 18.78 9.84 3.07
N LYS A 126 17.48 9.80 3.35
CA LYS A 126 16.92 9.89 4.71
C LYS A 126 17.24 8.62 5.51
N GLU A 127 16.98 7.46 4.93
CA GLU A 127 17.24 6.16 5.54
C GLU A 127 18.73 5.94 5.80
N ALA A 128 19.59 6.25 4.82
CA ALA A 128 21.04 6.15 4.97
C ALA A 128 21.58 7.04 6.10
N LYS A 129 21.08 8.28 6.22
CA LYS A 129 21.41 9.17 7.36
C LYS A 129 20.97 8.59 8.70
N HIS A 130 19.80 7.98 8.74
CA HIS A 130 19.25 7.38 9.96
C HIS A 130 20.03 6.14 10.40
N ALA A 131 20.39 5.27 9.44
CA ALA A 131 21.25 4.13 9.66
C ALA A 131 22.65 4.56 10.17
N ALA A 132 23.22 5.61 9.57
CA ALA A 132 24.52 6.13 9.99
C ALA A 132 24.46 6.75 11.40
N ALA A 133 23.37 7.46 11.74
CA ALA A 133 23.16 8.00 13.08
C ALA A 133 22.98 6.89 14.13
N ARG A 134 22.21 5.84 13.80
CA ARG A 134 22.07 4.64 14.67
C ARG A 134 23.42 3.99 14.95
N ALA A 135 24.25 3.81 13.92
CA ALA A 135 25.56 3.20 14.07
C ALA A 135 26.50 4.03 14.98
N VAL A 136 26.40 5.36 14.96
CA VAL A 136 27.13 6.22 15.91
C VAL A 136 26.58 6.06 17.33
N LEU A 137 25.25 6.07 17.52
CA LEU A 137 24.64 5.90 18.83
C LEU A 137 25.03 4.54 19.47
N ASP A 138 25.04 3.47 18.69
CA ASP A 138 25.47 2.15 19.14
C ASP A 138 26.95 2.14 19.56
N LYS A 139 27.84 2.77 18.77
CA LYS A 139 29.25 2.93 19.15
C LYS A 139 29.43 3.73 20.44
N LEU A 140 28.69 4.83 20.61
CA LEU A 140 28.73 5.63 21.84
C LEU A 140 28.20 4.86 23.06
N CYS A 141 27.27 3.92 22.88
CA CYS A 141 26.81 3.04 23.96
C CYS A 141 27.82 1.93 24.31
N ARG A 142 28.52 1.36 23.32
CA ARG A 142 29.44 0.22 23.51
C ARG A 142 30.78 0.59 24.16
N LEU A 143 31.25 1.82 24.03
CA LEU A 143 32.58 2.24 24.51
C LEU A 143 32.77 2.25 26.05
N ASN A 144 31.72 1.94 26.84
CA ASN A 144 31.80 1.87 28.31
C ASN A 144 31.52 0.47 28.90
N SER A 145 31.50 -0.59 28.09
CA SER A 145 31.37 -1.98 28.55
C SER A 145 32.67 -2.74 28.26
N GLU A 146 33.68 -2.63 29.12
CA GLU A 146 34.88 -3.45 28.99
C GLU A 146 34.61 -4.89 29.45
N SER A 147 34.48 -5.81 28.50
CA SER A 147 34.94 -7.20 28.61
C SER A 147 35.14 -7.78 27.21
N PRO A 148 36.32 -8.38 26.89
CA PRO A 148 36.59 -8.97 25.59
C PRO A 148 35.94 -10.37 25.46
N ASP A 149 35.79 -10.81 24.21
CA ASP A 149 35.40 -12.16 23.75
C ASP A 149 33.90 -12.47 23.60
N SER A 150 33.36 -12.17 22.41
CA SER A 150 32.79 -13.22 21.54
C SER A 150 32.44 -12.70 20.13
N PRO A 151 32.55 -13.54 19.09
CA PRO A 151 32.31 -13.15 17.71
C PRO A 151 30.83 -13.02 17.35
N LEU A 152 30.60 -12.18 16.34
CA LEU A 152 29.36 -11.83 15.65
C LEU A 152 28.33 -12.96 15.48
N PRO A 153 27.04 -12.59 15.46
CA PRO A 153 26.12 -13.13 14.46
C PRO A 153 25.67 -12.05 13.48
N ASN A 154 25.68 -12.47 12.22
CA ASN A 154 25.16 -11.78 11.05
C ASN A 154 23.62 -11.83 11.05
N ASN A 155 23.01 -10.73 10.58
CA ASN A 155 21.60 -10.58 10.16
C ASN A 155 20.51 -10.81 11.23
N LEU A 156 19.69 -9.77 11.43
CA LEU A 156 18.27 -9.81 11.06
C LEU A 156 17.72 -8.38 10.94
N SER A 157 16.77 -8.26 10.04
CA SER A 157 16.15 -7.09 9.45
C SER A 157 15.12 -6.42 10.36
N ASP A 158 15.38 -5.20 10.82
CA ASP A 158 14.40 -4.38 11.54
C ASP A 158 13.61 -3.49 10.55
N SER A 159 12.63 -4.11 9.89
CA SER A 159 11.44 -3.43 9.38
C SER A 159 10.37 -3.40 10.46
N GLU A 160 10.51 -2.50 11.42
CA GLU A 160 9.43 -2.21 12.37
C GLU A 160 9.02 -0.74 12.25
N ASN A 161 8.09 -0.50 11.32
CA ASN A 161 7.02 0.50 11.44
C ASN A 161 5.94 0.29 10.35
N LEU A 162 5.43 -0.94 10.28
CA LEU A 162 4.12 -1.23 9.72
C LEU A 162 3.32 -1.81 10.86
N GLN A 163 2.34 -1.04 11.32
CA GLN A 163 1.44 -1.46 12.37
C GLN A 163 0.60 -2.60 11.82
N GLU A 164 0.82 -3.78 12.39
CA GLU A 164 0.20 -5.04 12.04
C GLU A 164 -1.31 -5.02 12.31
N LEU A 165 -2.07 -5.46 11.31
CA LEU A 165 -3.25 -6.26 11.55
C LEU A 165 -3.14 -7.48 10.62
N SER A 166 -3.13 -8.64 11.26
CA SER A 166 -2.98 -9.98 10.69
C SER A 166 -4.01 -10.34 9.62
N GLY A 167 -3.57 -10.99 8.55
CA GLY A 167 -4.42 -11.75 7.62
C GLY A 167 -3.55 -12.60 6.68
N TYR A 168 -3.71 -13.93 6.78
CA TYR A 168 -3.05 -14.95 5.96
C TYR A 168 -3.25 -14.72 4.45
N GLY A 169 -2.16 -14.81 3.68
CA GLY A 169 -2.19 -14.90 2.21
C GLY A 169 -1.01 -14.19 1.57
N GLU A 170 -0.20 -14.92 0.80
CA GLU A 170 0.88 -14.38 -0.03
C GLU A 170 0.32 -13.45 -1.13
N GLU A 171 -0.07 -12.24 -0.78
CA GLU A 171 -0.37 -11.21 -1.76
C GLU A 171 0.92 -10.41 -1.99
N LYS A 172 1.47 -10.52 -3.21
CA LYS A 172 2.60 -9.69 -3.70
C LYS A 172 2.46 -8.29 -3.12
N ILE A 173 3.40 -7.88 -2.27
CA ILE A 173 3.43 -6.53 -1.69
C ILE A 173 3.29 -5.53 -2.83
N ILE A 174 2.10 -4.91 -2.95
CA ILE A 174 1.82 -3.95 -4.01
C ILE A 174 2.59 -2.68 -3.64
N THR A 175 3.83 -2.59 -4.12
CA THR A 175 4.76 -1.48 -3.85
C THR A 175 4.19 -0.14 -4.31
N ASN A 176 3.27 -0.15 -5.28
CA ASN A 176 2.54 1.02 -5.75
C ASN A 176 1.06 0.71 -6.08
N PRO A 177 0.14 0.84 -5.11
CA PRO A 177 -1.28 0.48 -5.34
C PRO A 177 -1.98 1.45 -6.29
N ILE A 178 -1.48 2.68 -6.44
CA ILE A 178 -2.01 3.64 -7.41
C ILE A 178 -1.70 3.17 -8.84
N GLY A 179 -0.46 2.73 -9.07
CA GLY A 179 -0.03 2.18 -10.35
C GLY A 179 -0.77 0.89 -10.70
N ALA A 180 -0.87 -0.03 -9.73
CA ALA A 180 -1.58 -1.29 -9.91
C ALA A 180 -3.07 -1.07 -10.26
N LEU A 181 -3.74 -0.11 -9.62
CA LEU A 181 -5.11 0.27 -9.98
C LEU A 181 -5.21 0.86 -11.37
N GLN A 182 -4.29 1.74 -11.74
CA GLN A 182 -4.29 2.35 -13.06
C GLN A 182 -4.06 1.30 -14.15
N GLU A 183 -3.11 0.39 -13.96
CA GLU A 183 -2.84 -0.72 -14.87
C GLU A 183 -4.03 -1.66 -15.01
N MET A 184 -4.70 -2.01 -13.90
CA MET A 184 -5.94 -2.81 -13.93
C MET A 184 -7.07 -2.10 -14.71
N CYS A 185 -7.23 -0.79 -14.54
CA CYS A 185 -8.22 -0.03 -15.30
C CYS A 185 -7.87 -0.04 -16.80
N MET A 186 -6.59 0.15 -17.13
CA MET A 186 -6.11 0.15 -18.51
C MET A 186 -6.29 -1.22 -19.19
N SER A 187 -5.92 -2.31 -18.52
CA SER A 187 -6.04 -3.67 -19.08
C SER A 187 -7.50 -4.06 -19.35
N ARG A 188 -8.44 -3.51 -18.56
CA ARG A 188 -9.88 -3.74 -18.70
C ARG A 188 -10.61 -2.69 -19.53
N HIS A 189 -9.88 -1.74 -20.14
CA HIS A 189 -10.45 -0.63 -20.91
C HIS A 189 -11.44 0.22 -20.09
N TRP A 190 -11.24 0.31 -18.78
CA TRP A 190 -12.03 1.14 -17.89
C TRP A 190 -11.53 2.58 -17.89
N PRO A 191 -12.41 3.56 -17.60
CA PRO A 191 -11.98 4.94 -17.44
C PRO A 191 -10.94 5.06 -16.33
N PRO A 192 -9.99 6.01 -16.45
CA PRO A 192 -8.94 6.19 -15.46
C PRO A 192 -9.50 6.55 -14.08
N PRO A 193 -8.89 6.08 -12.97
CA PRO A 193 -9.36 6.34 -11.63
C PRO A 193 -9.33 7.83 -11.30
N LYS A 194 -10.47 8.37 -10.88
CA LYS A 194 -10.61 9.77 -10.45
C LYS A 194 -10.43 9.88 -8.94
N TYR A 195 -9.64 10.85 -8.50
CA TYR A 195 -9.41 11.10 -7.08
C TYR A 195 -9.91 12.48 -6.69
N THR A 196 -10.72 12.55 -5.64
CA THR A 196 -11.25 13.80 -5.08
C THR A 196 -10.96 13.87 -3.59
N ILE A 197 -10.77 15.08 -3.07
CA ILE A 197 -10.58 15.33 -1.65
C ILE A 197 -11.96 15.59 -1.07
N GLU A 198 -12.37 14.79 -0.10
CA GLU A 198 -13.68 14.94 0.56
C GLU A 198 -13.54 15.79 1.82
N ASN A 199 -12.70 15.37 2.77
CA ASN A 199 -12.48 16.09 4.03
C ASN A 199 -10.98 16.31 4.33
N GLU A 200 -10.67 17.44 4.98
CA GLU A 200 -9.40 17.72 5.67
C GLU A 200 -9.75 18.20 7.09
N GLU A 201 -9.41 17.38 8.08
CA GLU A 201 -9.79 17.60 9.48
C GLU A 201 -8.55 17.50 10.39
N GLY A 202 -8.68 17.97 11.62
CA GLY A 202 -7.64 17.88 12.64
C GLY A 202 -6.70 19.09 12.73
N LEU A 203 -5.94 19.13 13.83
CA LEU A 203 -5.01 20.22 14.10
C LEU A 203 -3.81 20.18 13.15
N PRO A 204 -3.09 21.30 12.92
CA PRO A 204 -1.93 21.33 12.02
C PRO A 204 -0.86 20.23 12.24
N HIS A 205 -0.72 19.73 13.47
CA HIS A 205 0.22 18.67 13.84
C HIS A 205 -0.40 17.25 13.83
N GLU A 206 -1.70 17.14 13.59
CA GLU A 206 -2.47 15.89 13.56
C GLU A 206 -3.54 15.93 12.45
N ARG A 207 -3.18 16.46 11.27
CA ARG A 207 -4.12 16.56 10.16
C ARG A 207 -4.46 15.18 9.60
N GLN A 208 -5.73 14.98 9.27
CA GLN A 208 -6.27 13.81 8.61
C GLN A 208 -6.92 14.23 7.29
N PHE A 209 -6.59 13.50 6.23
CA PHE A 209 -7.11 13.71 4.89
C PHE A 209 -7.95 12.52 4.49
N THR A 210 -9.11 12.80 3.92
CA THR A 210 -10.02 11.80 3.34
C THR A 210 -10.06 11.99 1.83
N ILE A 211 -9.63 10.97 1.10
CA ILE A 211 -9.58 10.94 -0.36
C ILE A 211 -10.53 9.87 -0.86
N VAL A 212 -11.37 10.25 -1.81
CA VAL A 212 -12.30 9.34 -2.50
C VAL A 212 -11.70 8.98 -3.85
N CYS A 213 -11.61 7.69 -4.12
CA CYS A 213 -11.29 7.12 -5.43
C CYS A 213 -12.58 6.65 -6.10
N SER A 214 -12.76 6.98 -7.38
CA SER A 214 -13.93 6.60 -8.17
C SER A 214 -13.48 5.96 -9.49
N VAL A 215 -14.01 4.78 -9.77
CA VAL A 215 -13.79 4.00 -10.99
C VAL A 215 -15.14 3.43 -11.42
N LEU A 216 -15.61 3.77 -12.62
CA LEU A 216 -16.95 3.37 -13.10
C LEU A 216 -18.06 3.75 -12.09
N LYS A 217 -18.77 2.76 -11.55
CA LYS A 217 -19.80 2.87 -10.52
C LYS A 217 -19.26 2.68 -9.09
N TYR A 218 -18.00 2.28 -8.95
CA TYR A 218 -17.39 1.97 -7.66
C TYR A 218 -16.77 3.22 -7.05
N ARG A 219 -16.91 3.33 -5.72
CA ARG A 219 -16.38 4.44 -4.96
C ARG A 219 -15.79 3.92 -3.66
N GLU A 220 -14.52 4.22 -3.44
CA GLU A 220 -13.78 3.80 -2.24
C GLU A 220 -13.09 4.97 -1.56
N VAL A 221 -12.97 4.89 -0.24
CA VAL A 221 -12.47 5.99 0.59
C VAL A 221 -11.21 5.59 1.36
N GLY A 222 -10.15 6.36 1.15
CA GLY A 222 -8.87 6.24 1.85
C GLY A 222 -8.60 7.43 2.75
N GLN A 223 -8.14 7.13 3.96
CA GLN A 223 -7.75 8.15 4.94
C GLN A 223 -6.25 8.12 5.22
N GLY A 224 -5.68 9.25 5.65
CA GLY A 224 -4.29 9.28 6.08
C GLY A 224 -3.80 10.65 6.52
N LYS A 225 -2.62 10.67 7.17
CA LYS A 225 -1.97 11.89 7.69
C LYS A 225 -1.48 12.87 6.61
N SER A 226 -1.54 12.47 5.34
CA SER A 226 -1.21 13.30 4.19
C SER A 226 -2.06 12.91 2.99
N LYS A 227 -2.30 13.85 2.07
CA LYS A 227 -3.00 13.60 0.81
C LYS A 227 -2.40 12.43 0.01
N LYS A 228 -1.07 12.29 0.02
CA LYS A 228 -0.36 11.19 -0.66
C LYS A 228 -0.69 9.81 -0.05
N VAL A 229 -0.70 9.71 1.27
CA VAL A 229 -1.02 8.47 1.99
C VAL A 229 -2.49 8.12 1.85
N ALA A 230 -3.39 9.11 2.03
CA ALA A 230 -4.82 8.93 1.87
C ALA A 230 -5.19 8.46 0.45
N LYS A 231 -4.60 9.07 -0.58
CA LYS A 231 -4.75 8.64 -1.99
C LYS A 231 -4.27 7.20 -2.20
N ARG A 232 -3.13 6.82 -1.61
CA ARG A 232 -2.59 5.46 -1.70
C ARG A 232 -3.55 4.44 -1.07
N HIS A 233 -4.10 4.72 0.11
CA HIS A 233 -5.10 3.85 0.74
C HIS A 233 -6.39 3.76 -0.06
N ALA A 234 -6.86 4.88 -0.63
CA ALA A 234 -8.07 4.89 -1.46
C ALA A 234 -7.88 4.01 -2.70
N ALA A 235 -6.72 4.11 -3.36
CA ALA A 235 -6.38 3.29 -4.51
C ALA A 235 -6.27 1.81 -4.16
N HIS A 236 -5.65 1.48 -3.01
CA HIS A 236 -5.53 0.09 -2.57
C HIS A 236 -6.89 -0.56 -2.30
N LYS A 237 -7.78 0.12 -1.57
CA LYS A 237 -9.14 -0.37 -1.33
C LYS A 237 -9.92 -0.54 -2.62
N MET A 238 -9.82 0.42 -3.54
CA MET A 238 -10.46 0.32 -4.86
C MET A 238 -9.93 -0.86 -5.67
N TRP A 239 -8.60 -1.05 -5.71
CA TRP A 239 -8.00 -2.17 -6.40
C TRP A 239 -8.45 -3.50 -5.81
N GLN A 240 -8.46 -3.64 -4.48
CA GLN A 240 -8.95 -4.84 -3.79
C GLN A 240 -10.43 -5.10 -4.08
N ALA A 241 -11.28 -4.06 -4.02
CA ALA A 241 -12.70 -4.18 -4.33
C ALA A 241 -12.92 -4.66 -5.77
N LEU A 242 -12.24 -4.05 -6.74
CA LEU A 242 -12.33 -4.46 -8.15
C LEU A 242 -11.70 -5.83 -8.42
N HIS A 243 -10.65 -6.20 -7.69
CA HIS A 243 -10.01 -7.51 -7.79
C HIS A 243 -10.89 -8.60 -7.21
N TYR A 244 -11.50 -8.40 -6.04
CA TYR A 244 -12.41 -9.34 -5.40
C TYR A 244 -13.67 -9.54 -6.26
N MET A 245 -14.29 -8.44 -6.73
CA MET A 245 -15.38 -8.52 -7.71
C MET A 245 -14.95 -9.26 -8.98
N ASN A 246 -13.68 -9.19 -9.38
CA ASN A 246 -13.20 -10.00 -10.47
C ASN A 246 -12.98 -11.46 -10.12
N THR A 247 -12.55 -11.80 -8.91
CA THR A 247 -12.44 -13.20 -8.51
C THR A 247 -13.82 -13.84 -8.44
N GLU A 248 -14.82 -13.11 -7.95
CA GLU A 248 -16.22 -13.48 -8.07
C GLU A 248 -16.58 -13.56 -9.57
N ASN A 249 -16.31 -12.55 -10.40
CA ASN A 249 -16.61 -12.59 -11.85
C ASN A 249 -15.76 -13.57 -12.70
N SER A 250 -14.66 -14.11 -12.18
CA SER A 250 -13.87 -15.17 -12.84
C SER A 250 -14.37 -16.55 -12.42
N ASN A 251 -15.17 -16.61 -11.37
CA ASN A 251 -16.03 -17.74 -11.03
C ASN A 251 -17.47 -17.55 -11.55
N ILE A 252 -17.83 -16.36 -12.07
CA ILE A 252 -19.14 -16.02 -12.61
C ILE A 252 -19.01 -15.76 -14.11
N ASP A 253 -18.86 -16.85 -14.87
CA ASP A 253 -19.69 -17.04 -16.06
C ASP A 253 -21.02 -17.76 -15.70
N GLU A 254 -21.26 -18.06 -14.43
CA GLU A 254 -22.54 -18.53 -13.88
C GLU A 254 -22.76 -17.84 -12.52
N ASP A 255 -23.93 -17.21 -12.34
CA ASP A 255 -24.51 -16.71 -11.07
C ASP A 255 -24.99 -15.25 -11.11
N GLU A 256 -26.11 -15.02 -11.81
CA GLU A 256 -27.22 -14.36 -11.12
C GLU A 256 -27.86 -15.36 -10.14
N ASN A 257 -27.33 -15.50 -8.93
CA ASN A 257 -28.12 -16.10 -7.85
C ASN A 257 -27.84 -15.45 -6.49
N THR A 258 -28.79 -14.57 -6.15
CA THR A 258 -29.24 -14.23 -4.81
C THR A 258 -28.97 -15.30 -3.76
N CYS A 259 -28.45 -14.86 -2.62
CA CYS A 259 -28.21 -15.58 -1.38
C CYS A 259 -29.25 -16.69 -1.06
N LEU A 260 -28.78 -17.93 -0.88
CA LEU A 260 -29.30 -18.91 0.07
C LEU A 260 -28.18 -19.92 0.43
N ASN A 261 -27.28 -19.55 1.35
CA ASN A 261 -26.53 -20.53 2.12
C ASN A 261 -27.23 -20.69 3.46
N ASP A 262 -28.10 -21.70 3.58
CA ASP A 262 -28.31 -22.43 4.82
C ASP A 262 -29.11 -23.72 4.55
N GLY A 263 -28.45 -24.87 4.77
CA GLY A 263 -29.01 -26.21 4.65
C GLY A 263 -28.69 -26.89 3.31
N ASP A 264 -28.02 -28.05 3.36
CA ASP A 264 -27.91 -29.00 2.24
C ASP A 264 -29.31 -29.40 1.75
N VAL A 265 -29.92 -28.61 0.88
CA VAL A 265 -31.13 -29.02 0.17
C VAL A 265 -30.67 -29.94 -0.95
N ASN A 266 -31.01 -31.22 -0.85
CA ASN A 266 -30.72 -32.18 -1.90
C ASN A 266 -31.57 -31.83 -3.14
N LEU A 267 -30.97 -31.06 -4.07
CA LEU A 267 -31.62 -30.50 -5.27
C LEU A 267 -32.31 -31.57 -6.12
N VAL A 268 -31.73 -32.78 -6.16
CA VAL A 268 -32.29 -33.94 -6.85
C VAL A 268 -33.61 -34.37 -6.19
N GLN A 269 -33.64 -34.42 -4.86
CA GLN A 269 -34.85 -34.76 -4.11
C GLN A 269 -35.92 -33.69 -4.29
N PHE A 270 -35.55 -32.42 -4.23
CA PHE A 270 -36.50 -31.32 -4.41
C PHE A 270 -37.11 -31.30 -5.82
N LEU A 271 -36.31 -31.57 -6.86
CA LEU A 271 -36.84 -31.71 -8.22
C LEU A 271 -37.80 -32.89 -8.34
N GLN A 272 -37.51 -34.01 -7.68
CA GLN A 272 -38.39 -35.19 -7.64
C GLN A 272 -39.71 -34.90 -6.93
N GLU A 273 -39.69 -34.10 -5.86
CA GLU A 273 -40.90 -33.65 -5.15
C GLU A 273 -41.77 -32.80 -6.08
N ILE A 274 -41.20 -31.80 -6.76
CA ILE A 274 -41.93 -30.97 -7.73
C ILE A 274 -42.51 -31.82 -8.87
N ALA A 275 -41.74 -32.79 -9.36
CA ALA A 275 -42.18 -33.72 -10.39
C ALA A 275 -43.42 -34.53 -9.96
N SER A 276 -43.43 -34.99 -8.70
CA SER A 276 -44.56 -35.69 -8.11
C SER A 276 -45.81 -34.81 -7.97
N GLU A 277 -45.62 -33.54 -7.60
CA GLU A 277 -46.73 -32.58 -7.43
C GLU A 277 -47.34 -32.14 -8.77
N GLN A 278 -46.48 -31.86 -9.76
CA GLN A 278 -46.89 -31.38 -11.08
C GLN A 278 -47.13 -32.50 -12.10
N GLN A 279 -47.03 -33.77 -11.66
CA GLN A 279 -47.34 -34.97 -12.45
C GLN A 279 -46.50 -35.08 -13.73
N PHE A 280 -45.19 -34.82 -13.62
CA PHE A 280 -44.22 -35.16 -14.66
C PHE A 280 -43.17 -36.13 -14.12
N GLU A 281 -42.61 -36.95 -14.99
CA GLU A 281 -41.48 -37.84 -14.72
C GLU A 281 -40.14 -37.13 -14.95
N VAL A 282 -39.19 -37.40 -14.06
CA VAL A 282 -37.77 -36.98 -14.12
C VAL A 282 -36.91 -38.21 -14.35
N THR A 283 -36.10 -38.20 -15.40
CA THR A 283 -35.17 -39.29 -15.71
C THR A 283 -33.75 -38.77 -15.79
N TYR A 284 -32.84 -39.34 -14.99
CA TYR A 284 -31.41 -39.03 -15.05
C TYR A 284 -30.67 -40.04 -15.92
N VAL A 285 -29.81 -39.53 -16.80
CA VAL A 285 -28.97 -40.32 -17.70
C VAL A 285 -27.53 -39.86 -17.52
N ASP A 286 -26.74 -40.66 -16.82
CA ASP A 286 -25.31 -40.41 -16.66
C ASP A 286 -24.57 -40.75 -17.97
N ILE A 287 -23.67 -39.88 -18.39
CA ILE A 287 -22.84 -40.08 -19.59
C ILE A 287 -21.52 -40.72 -19.16
N GLU A 288 -21.22 -41.91 -19.70
CA GLU A 288 -20.01 -42.68 -19.37
C GLU A 288 -18.72 -41.95 -19.77
N GLU A 289 -18.77 -41.15 -20.84
CA GLU A 289 -17.63 -40.35 -21.30
C GLU A 289 -17.44 -39.11 -20.42
N LYS A 290 -16.22 -38.94 -19.90
CA LYS A 290 -15.85 -37.72 -19.16
C LYS A 290 -15.75 -36.53 -20.11
N SER A 291 -16.12 -35.35 -19.62
CA SER A 291 -15.94 -34.10 -20.36
C SER A 291 -14.45 -33.88 -20.68
N ILE A 292 -14.15 -32.98 -21.63
CA ILE A 292 -12.77 -32.55 -21.96
C ILE A 292 -11.97 -32.10 -20.73
N SER A 293 -12.66 -31.64 -19.68
CA SER A 293 -12.07 -31.23 -18.40
C SER A 293 -11.99 -32.37 -17.36
N GLY A 294 -12.29 -33.62 -17.74
CA GLY A 294 -12.30 -34.78 -16.86
C GLY A 294 -13.49 -34.90 -15.91
N LYS A 295 -14.54 -34.08 -16.09
CA LYS A 295 -15.74 -34.06 -15.22
C LYS A 295 -16.75 -35.12 -15.64
N CYS A 296 -17.49 -35.66 -14.67
CA CYS A 296 -18.69 -36.47 -14.90
C CYS A 296 -19.79 -35.61 -15.51
N GLN A 297 -20.60 -36.21 -16.37
CA GLN A 297 -21.66 -35.53 -17.12
C GLN A 297 -22.98 -36.28 -16.91
N CYS A 298 -24.07 -35.53 -16.80
CA CYS A 298 -25.42 -36.08 -16.62
C CYS A 298 -26.42 -35.26 -17.42
N LEU A 299 -27.42 -35.93 -17.98
CA LEU A 299 -28.61 -35.31 -18.56
C LEU A 299 -29.81 -35.64 -17.68
N VAL A 300 -30.63 -34.64 -17.38
CA VAL A 300 -31.94 -34.84 -16.77
C VAL A 300 -33.02 -34.51 -17.77
N GLN A 301 -33.94 -35.45 -17.99
CA GLN A 301 -35.10 -35.28 -18.86
C GLN A 301 -36.34 -35.08 -18.02
N LEU A 302 -37.08 -34.01 -18.29
CA LEU A 302 -38.40 -33.72 -17.74
C LEU A 302 -39.45 -34.02 -18.81
N SER A 303 -40.43 -34.87 -18.48
CA SER A 303 -41.56 -35.18 -19.38
C SER A 303 -42.65 -34.09 -19.40
N THR A 304 -42.26 -32.84 -19.18
CA THR A 304 -43.13 -31.66 -19.32
C THR A 304 -43.53 -31.44 -20.79
N LEU A 305 -44.45 -30.50 -21.04
CA LEU A 305 -44.83 -30.08 -22.40
C LEU A 305 -44.49 -28.59 -22.59
N PRO A 306 -43.46 -28.24 -23.40
CA PRO A 306 -42.58 -29.13 -24.16
C PRO A 306 -41.63 -29.96 -23.27
N VAL A 307 -41.15 -31.09 -23.80
CA VAL A 307 -40.15 -31.93 -23.11
C VAL A 307 -38.89 -31.11 -22.92
N ALA A 308 -38.35 -31.12 -21.71
CA ALA A 308 -37.14 -30.39 -21.37
C ALA A 308 -36.01 -31.37 -21.05
N VAL A 309 -34.82 -31.05 -21.54
CA VAL A 309 -33.59 -31.79 -21.21
C VAL A 309 -32.58 -30.79 -20.71
N CYS A 310 -32.04 -31.02 -19.52
CA CYS A 310 -31.05 -30.15 -18.90
C CYS A 310 -29.74 -30.93 -18.73
N TYR A 311 -28.63 -30.26 -19.00
CA TYR A 311 -27.29 -30.81 -18.85
C TYR A 311 -26.69 -30.37 -17.53
N GLY A 312 -25.95 -31.27 -16.89
CA GLY A 312 -25.16 -30.99 -15.70
C GLY A 312 -23.79 -31.64 -15.76
N CYS A 313 -22.82 -31.01 -15.10
CA CYS A 313 -21.46 -31.55 -15.00
C CYS A 313 -20.91 -31.39 -13.58
N GLY A 314 -20.08 -32.34 -13.16
CA GLY A 314 -19.59 -32.38 -11.80
C GLY A 314 -18.32 -33.20 -11.64
N VAL A 315 -17.65 -33.06 -10.49
CA VAL A 315 -16.45 -33.85 -10.18
C VAL A 315 -16.81 -35.32 -9.95
N THR A 316 -18.01 -35.58 -9.39
CA THR A 316 -18.61 -36.91 -9.24
C THR A 316 -19.93 -37.03 -10.02
N SER A 317 -20.43 -38.25 -10.22
CA SER A 317 -21.76 -38.48 -10.87
C SER A 317 -22.89 -37.83 -10.05
N LYS A 318 -22.80 -37.86 -8.71
CA LYS A 318 -23.78 -37.18 -7.83
C LYS A 318 -23.76 -35.66 -8.02
N ASP A 319 -22.58 -35.06 -8.14
CA ASP A 319 -22.47 -33.61 -8.38
C ASP A 319 -23.00 -33.25 -9.77
N ALA A 320 -22.75 -34.10 -10.78
CA ALA A 320 -23.28 -33.89 -12.12
C ALA A 320 -24.81 -33.98 -12.15
N GLN A 321 -25.40 -34.91 -11.39
CA GLN A 321 -26.85 -35.01 -11.21
C GLN A 321 -27.44 -33.81 -10.46
N ALA A 322 -26.78 -33.34 -9.41
CA ALA A 322 -27.19 -32.15 -8.67
C ALA A 322 -27.16 -30.89 -9.55
N SER A 323 -26.10 -30.72 -10.34
CA SER A 323 -25.97 -29.65 -11.33
C SER A 323 -27.06 -29.73 -12.42
N ALA A 324 -27.35 -30.93 -12.93
CA ALA A 324 -28.43 -31.14 -13.90
C ALA A 324 -29.79 -30.79 -13.29
N ALA A 325 -30.02 -31.19 -12.03
CA ALA A 325 -31.24 -30.90 -11.28
C ALA A 325 -31.43 -29.40 -11.06
N GLN A 326 -30.38 -28.67 -10.72
CA GLN A 326 -30.41 -27.21 -10.57
C GLN A 326 -30.86 -26.53 -11.86
N ASN A 327 -30.25 -26.89 -12.99
CA ASN A 327 -30.61 -26.34 -14.31
C ASN A 327 -32.07 -26.65 -14.69
N ALA A 328 -32.56 -27.84 -14.32
CA ALA A 328 -33.97 -28.20 -14.48
C ALA A 328 -34.91 -27.36 -13.60
N LEU A 329 -34.54 -27.09 -12.35
CA LEU A 329 -35.31 -26.24 -11.44
C LEU A 329 -35.37 -24.79 -11.95
N GLU A 330 -34.27 -24.27 -12.48
CA GLU A 330 -34.23 -22.94 -13.10
C GLU A 330 -35.12 -22.85 -14.34
N TYR A 331 -35.09 -23.87 -15.20
CA TYR A 331 -36.00 -23.99 -16.33
C TYR A 331 -37.47 -23.95 -15.89
N LEU A 332 -37.85 -24.73 -14.87
CA LEU A 332 -39.20 -24.75 -14.33
C LEU A 332 -39.61 -23.39 -13.73
N LYS A 333 -38.68 -22.70 -13.06
CA LYS A 333 -38.91 -21.34 -12.52
C LYS A 333 -39.19 -20.33 -13.63
N ILE A 334 -38.51 -20.43 -14.77
CA ILE A 334 -38.78 -19.56 -15.93
C ILE A 334 -40.15 -19.87 -16.52
N MET A 335 -40.51 -21.15 -16.64
CA MET A 335 -41.79 -21.57 -17.24
C MET A 335 -43.02 -21.21 -16.38
N THR A 336 -42.83 -21.04 -15.06
CA THR A 336 -43.89 -20.71 -14.10
C THR A 336 -44.07 -19.20 -13.86
N LYS A 337 -43.08 -18.37 -14.18
CA LYS A 337 -43.20 -16.89 -14.16
C LYS A 337 -43.95 -16.40 -15.40
N LYS A 338 -45.29 -16.48 -15.36
CA LYS A 338 -46.19 -15.83 -16.31
C LYS A 338 -46.89 -14.63 -15.71
#